data_AF-A0A3D9KJ56-F1
#
_entry.id   AF-A0A3D9KJ56-F1
#
_cell.length_a   1.000
_cell.length_b   1.000
_cell.length_c   1.000
_cell.angle_alpha   90.00
_cell.angle_beta   90.00
_cell.angle_gamma   90.00
#
_symmetry.space_group_name_H-M   'P 1'
#
loop_
_entity.id
_entity.type
_entity.pdbx_description
1 polymer ?
#
loop_
_entity_poly.entity_id
_entity_poly.type
_entity_poly.pdbx_seq_one_letter_code
_entity_poly.pdbx_strand_id
1 'polypeptide(L)' 'MAWLMAIVIIVMAAGLVATLIIGQSKSNKEADPRYSQNTGKKWLRLGGIYVVGMIIVAAIVIALNN' A
#
# COMPACT_ATOMS: atom_id res chain seq x y z
N MET A 1 12.83 -11.47 20.13
CA MET A 1 12.92 -10.85 18.78
C MET A 1 11.87 -11.40 17.82
N ALA A 2 11.76 -12.72 17.61
CA ALA A 2 10.75 -13.29 16.70
C ALA A 2 9.29 -12.90 17.04
N TRP A 3 8.93 -12.87 18.32
CA TRP A 3 7.59 -12.47 18.77
C TRP A 3 7.26 -10.99 18.49
N LEU A 4 8.25 -10.09 18.56
CA LEU A 4 8.08 -8.68 18.18
C LEU A 4 7.81 -8.55 16.68
N MET A 5 8.54 -9.30 15.84
CA MET A 5 8.32 -9.32 14.40
C MET A 5 6.93 -9.84 14.05
N ALA A 6 6.45 -10.88 14.73
CA ALA A 6 5.10 -11.40 14.54
C ALA A 6 4.02 -10.35 14.85
N ILE A 7 4.19 -9.59 15.94
CA ILE A 7 3.26 -8.51 16.31
C ILE A 7 3.27 -7.40 15.24
N VAL A 8 4.44 -6.98 14.76
CA VAL A 8 4.54 -5.95 13.71
C VAL A 8 3.81 -6.39 12.45
N ILE A 9 3.99 -7.65 12.02
CA ILE A 9 3.31 -8.20 10.84
C ILE A 9 1.79 -8.20 11.05
N ILE A 10 1.29 -8.58 12.23
CA ILE A 10 -0.14 -8.59 12.54
C ILE A 10 -0.73 -7.16 12.48
N VAL A 11 -0.04 -6.19 13.09
CA VAL A 11 -0.50 -4.78 13.08
C VAL A 11 -0.50 -4.22 11.65
N MET A 12 0.54 -4.50 10.86
CA MET A 12 0.60 -4.08 9.46
C MET A 12 -0.51 -4.72 8.62
N ALA A 13 -0.76 -6.02 8.79
CA ALA A 13 -1.81 -6.72 8.07
C ALA A 13 -3.20 -6.17 8.43
N ALA A 14 -3.46 -5.93 9.72
CA ALA A 14 -4.71 -5.34 10.19
C ALA A 14 -4.93 -3.93 9.63
N GLY A 15 -3.89 -3.10 9.63
CA GLY A 15 -3.93 -1.75 9.05
C GLY A 15 -4.18 -1.77 7.54
N LEU A 16 -3.56 -2.71 6.82
CA LEU A 16 -3.77 -2.90 5.38
C LEU A 16 -5.23 -3.30 5.09
N VAL A 17 -5.75 -4.29 5.81
CA VAL A 17 -7.14 -4.76 5.65
C VAL A 17 -8.12 -3.62 5.94
N ALA A 18 -7.95 -2.87 7.02
CA ALA A 18 -8.78 -1.72 7.35
C ALA A 18 -8.73 -0.65 6.24
N THR A 19 -7.54 -0.35 5.72
CA THR A 19 -7.35 0.62 4.62
C THR A 19 -8.05 0.18 3.34
N LEU A 20 -7.97 -1.12 3.00
CA LEU A 20 -8.66 -1.68 1.83
C LEU A 20 -10.18 -1.64 2.00
N ILE A 21 -10.71 -2.00 3.18
CA ILE A 21 -12.16 -1.96 3.48
C ILE A 21 -12.70 -0.53 3.34
N ILE A 22 -12.00 0.45 3.92
CA ILE A 22 -12.40 1.87 3.84
C ILE A 22 -12.33 2.36 2.39
N GLY A 23 -11.24 2.05 1.69
CA GLY A 23 -11.02 2.44 0.29
C GLY A 23 -12.02 1.83 -0.69
N GLN A 24 -12.54 0.63 -0.39
CA GLN A 24 -13.55 -0.06 -1.20
C GLN A 24 -14.99 0.18 -0.75
N SER A 25 -15.22 0.88 0.37
CA SER A 25 -16.55 1.11 0.91
C SER A 25 -17.47 1.77 -0.12
N LYS A 26 -18.72 1.28 -0.20
CA LYS A 26 -19.73 1.75 -1.15
C LYS A 26 -19.97 3.26 -1.06
N SER A 27 -19.94 3.82 0.15
CA SER A 27 -20.06 5.26 0.39
C SER A 27 -19.03 6.09 -0.40
N ASN A 28 -17.79 5.60 -0.51
CA ASN A 28 -16.73 6.26 -1.29
C ASN A 28 -16.88 6.09 -2.82
N LYS A 29 -17.66 5.10 -3.27
CA LYS A 29 -18.01 4.88 -4.69
C LYS A 29 -19.30 5.59 -5.11
N GLU A 30 -20.22 5.81 -4.18
CA GLU A 30 -21.53 6.43 -4.42
C GLU A 30 -21.45 7.97 -4.45
N ALA A 31 -20.49 8.57 -3.73
CA ALA A 31 -20.27 10.02 -3.74
C ALA A 31 -19.74 10.55 -5.10
N ASP A 32 -19.10 9.72 -5.92
CA ASP A 32 -18.71 10.05 -7.30
C ASP A 32 -18.67 8.77 -8.17
N PRO A 33 -19.68 8.52 -9.02
CA PRO A 33 -19.71 7.35 -9.90
C PRO A 33 -18.50 7.27 -10.86
N ARG A 34 -17.86 8.41 -11.18
CA ARG A 34 -16.66 8.50 -12.03
C ARG A 34 -15.37 8.17 -11.25
N TYR A 35 -15.41 8.15 -9.92
CA TYR A 35 -14.30 7.72 -9.06
C TYR A 35 -13.89 6.28 -9.38
N SER A 36 -14.90 5.42 -9.62
CA SER A 36 -14.71 4.01 -9.94
C SER A 36 -14.15 3.75 -11.36
N GLN A 37 -14.42 4.63 -12.32
CA GLN A 37 -14.01 4.46 -13.72
C GLN A 37 -12.50 4.60 -13.94
N ASN A 38 -11.81 5.38 -13.08
CA ASN A 38 -10.37 5.60 -13.17
C ASN A 38 -9.57 5.02 -11.98
N THR A 39 -10.24 4.32 -11.04
CA THR A 39 -9.56 3.72 -9.87
C THR A 39 -8.44 2.78 -10.31
N GLY A 40 -8.66 1.94 -11.33
CA GLY A 40 -7.61 1.02 -11.81
C GLY A 40 -6.33 1.74 -12.20
N LYS A 41 -6.41 2.79 -13.05
CA LYS A 41 -5.24 3.60 -13.45
C LYS A 41 -4.63 4.39 -12.29
N LYS A 42 -5.44 4.94 -11.39
CA LYS A 42 -4.94 5.69 -10.22
C LYS A 42 -4.21 4.78 -9.23
N TRP A 43 -4.75 3.59 -8.96
CA TRP A 43 -4.12 2.57 -8.12
C TRP A 43 -2.88 1.98 -8.76
N LEU A 44 -2.88 1.77 -10.09
CA LEU A 44 -1.71 1.30 -10.82
C LEU A 44 -0.58 2.34 -10.80
N ARG A 45 -0.91 3.63 -10.96
CA ARG A 45 0.06 4.72 -10.86
C ARG A 45 0.61 4.86 -9.44
N LEU A 46 -0.25 4.78 -8.43
CA LEU A 46 0.15 4.87 -7.03
C LEU A 46 1.02 3.66 -6.64
N GLY A 47 0.58 2.45 -6.99
CA GLY A 47 1.35 1.22 -6.81
C GLY A 47 2.70 1.26 -7.52
N GLY A 48 2.76 1.80 -8.74
CA GLY A 48 4.00 2.01 -9.46
C GLY A 48 4.98 2.92 -8.72
N ILE A 49 4.50 4.02 -8.12
CA ILE A 49 5.35 4.92 -7.32
C ILE A 49 5.90 4.19 -6.08
N TYR A 50 5.08 3.38 -5.40
CA TYR A 50 5.54 2.58 -4.26
C TYR A 50 6.58 1.53 -4.65
N VAL A 51 6.40 0.84 -5.79
CA VAL A 51 7.36 -0.14 -6.31
C VAL A 51 8.70 0.53 -6.66
N VAL A 52 8.66 1.66 -7.37
CA VAL A 52 9.87 2.43 -7.72
C VAL A 52 10.57 2.92 -6.46
N GLY A 53 9.84 3.47 -5.49
CA GLY A 53 10.40 3.89 -4.21
C GLY A 53 11.05 2.74 -3.45
N MET A 54 10.42 1.57 -3.42
CA MET A 54 10.96 0.37 -2.77
C MET A 54 12.26 -0.11 -3.43
N ILE A 55 12.34 -0.07 -4.77
CA ILE A 55 13.57 -0.40 -5.53
C ILE A 55 14.69 0.57 -5.21
N ILE A 56 14.42 1.88 -5.16
CA ILE A 56 15.43 2.90 -4.84
C ILE A 56 15.97 2.70 -3.43
N VAL A 57 15.09 2.50 -2.45
CA VAL A 57 15.51 2.25 -1.07
C VAL A 57 16.35 0.97 -0.97
N ALA A 58 15.94 -0.12 -1.63
CA ALA A 58 16.71 -1.35 -1.65
C ALA A 58 18.10 -1.16 -2.29
N ALA A 59 18.19 -0.43 -3.40
CA ALA A 59 19.46 -0.11 -4.05
C ALA A 59 20.38 0.71 -3.16
N ILE A 60 19.85 1.71 -2.46
CA ILE A 60 20.61 2.53 -1.49
C ILE A 60 21.15 1.65 -0.35
N VAL A 61 20.31 0.78 0.22
CA VAL A 61 20.73 -0.12 1.30
C VAL A 61 21.85 -1.06 0.84
N ILE A 62 21.73 -1.63 -0.36
CA ILE A 62 22.77 -2.50 -0.94
C ILE A 62 24.07 -1.70 -1.17
N ALA A 63 23.97 -0.49 -1.73
CA ALA A 63 25.13 0.35 -2.02
C ALA A 63 25.85 0.85 -0.76
N LEU A 64 25.13 1.06 0.35
CA LEU A 64 25.72 1.48 1.63
C LEU A 64 26.30 0.30 2.43
N ASN A 65 25.91 -0.92 2.12
CA ASN A 65 26.32 -2.13 2.82
C ASN A 65 27.35 -2.97 2.03
N ASN A 66 27.89 -2.41 0.95
CA ASN A 66 28.95 -2.98 0.12
C ASN A 66 30.13 -2.00 0.04
#